data_AF-A0A662S6Q8-F1
#
_entry.id   AF-A0A662S6Q8-F1
#
_cell.length_a   1.000
_cell.length_b   1.000
_cell.length_c   1.000
_cell.angle_alpha   90.00
_cell.angle_beta   90.00
_cell.angle_gamma   90.00
#
_symmetry.space_group_name_H-M   'P 1'
#
loop_
_entity.id
_entity.type
_entity.pdbx_description
1 polymer ?
#
loop_
_entity_poly.entity_id
_entity_poly.type
_entity_poly.pdbx_seq_one_letter_code
_entity_poly.pdbx_strand_id
1 'polypeptide(L)'
;MTRGKFEQMIQPIYISISNMLSGDIEGGKSAALRIVRECLENGLCDEELRGQLLSLIDNFLMFAKGERSYENLLNYLKSSFYTYRKDLHGLLLLLVREICDERAVGMMKKWASDREPSVRIGSIKCLLKLYEEGKLGLDQLEEFMTDPSPKVREALVSSLQRYCSTNKAEVRSFLSRMLAIERRSSIRTKIITALSETIEEKKHKEKRKGWIRRLFRGR
;
A
#
# COMPACT_ATOMS: atom_id res chain seq x y z
N MET A 1 -13.87 -8.20 -22.47
CA MET A 1 -13.30 -8.34 -21.11
C MET A 1 -12.77 -6.99 -20.66
N THR A 2 -13.37 -6.41 -19.62
CA THR A 2 -13.21 -5.05 -19.08
C THR A 2 -12.07 -4.91 -18.06
N ARG A 3 -11.07 -5.80 -18.07
CA ARG A 3 -9.90 -5.72 -17.17
C ARG A 3 -9.18 -4.38 -17.40
N GLY A 4 -9.17 -3.54 -16.36
CA GLY A 4 -8.58 -2.19 -16.37
C GLY A 4 -9.59 -1.05 -16.28
N LYS A 5 -10.87 -1.24 -16.64
CA LYS A 5 -11.87 -0.16 -16.53
C LYS A 5 -12.19 0.20 -15.08
N PHE A 6 -12.28 -0.79 -14.20
CA PHE A 6 -12.55 -0.58 -12.78
C PHE A 6 -11.39 0.11 -12.04
N GLU A 7 -10.15 -0.03 -12.52
CA GLU A 7 -8.96 0.57 -11.87
C GLU A 7 -9.08 2.10 -11.78
N GLN A 8 -9.78 2.73 -12.73
CA GLN A 8 -10.07 4.17 -12.75
C GLN A 8 -10.94 4.61 -11.55
N MET A 9 -11.70 3.68 -10.97
CA MET A 9 -12.61 3.95 -9.85
C MET A 9 -11.96 3.73 -8.48
N ILE A 10 -10.82 3.02 -8.42
CA ILE A 10 -10.15 2.70 -7.15
C ILE A 10 -9.78 3.98 -6.38
N GLN A 11 -9.15 4.94 -7.05
CA GLN A 11 -8.73 6.19 -6.39
C GLN A 11 -9.91 7.04 -5.91
N PRO A 12 -10.94 7.33 -6.73
CA PRO A 12 -12.13 8.04 -6.26
C PRO A 12 -12.83 7.38 -5.06
N ILE A 13 -12.98 6.05 -5.06
CA ILE A 13 -13.59 5.31 -3.95
C ILE A 13 -12.72 5.42 -2.70
N TYR A 14 -11.41 5.21 -2.83
CA TYR A 14 -10.46 5.34 -1.72
C TYR A 14 -10.52 6.73 -1.08
N ILE A 15 -10.48 7.81 -1.88
CA ILE A 15 -10.56 9.18 -1.38
C ILE A 15 -11.87 9.41 -0.61
N SER A 16 -12.99 8.91 -1.15
CA SER A 16 -14.29 9.05 -0.49
C SER A 16 -14.33 8.34 0.87
N ILE A 17 -13.74 7.14 0.98
CA ILE A 17 -13.62 6.42 2.25
C ILE A 17 -12.66 7.14 3.21
N SER A 18 -11.54 7.67 2.71
CA SER A 18 -10.59 8.45 3.49
C SER A 18 -11.23 9.69 4.11
N ASN A 19 -12.11 10.37 3.38
CA ASN A 19 -12.87 11.52 3.89
C ASN A 19 -13.79 11.10 5.05
N MET A 20 -14.47 9.95 4.95
CA MET A 20 -15.29 9.41 6.05
C MET A 20 -14.44 9.17 7.30
N LEU A 21 -13.26 8.56 7.13
CA LEU A 21 -12.32 8.29 8.23
C LEU A 21 -11.73 9.55 8.85
N SER A 22 -11.69 10.66 8.10
CA SER A 22 -11.18 11.95 8.55
C SER A 22 -12.26 12.83 9.21
N GLY A 23 -13.51 12.36 9.30
CA GLY A 23 -14.62 13.04 9.97
C GLY A 23 -15.68 13.63 9.04
N ASP A 24 -15.45 13.71 7.73
CA ASP A 24 -16.49 14.07 6.74
C ASP A 24 -17.30 12.83 6.35
N ILE A 25 -18.08 12.32 7.30
CA ILE A 25 -18.81 11.06 7.17
C ILE A 25 -19.87 11.15 6.06
N GLU A 26 -20.72 12.18 6.07
CA GLU A 26 -21.82 12.28 5.12
C GLU A 26 -21.33 12.67 3.72
N GLY A 27 -20.32 13.54 3.60
CA GLY A 27 -19.71 13.90 2.33
C GLY A 27 -18.98 12.72 1.70
N GLY A 28 -18.14 12.03 2.48
CA GLY A 28 -17.44 10.82 2.03
C GLY A 28 -18.39 9.69 1.61
N LYS A 29 -19.46 9.43 2.39
CA LYS A 29 -20.49 8.44 2.06
C LYS A 29 -21.21 8.81 0.75
N SER A 30 -21.68 10.05 0.64
CA SER A 30 -22.42 10.52 -0.54
C SER A 30 -21.58 10.44 -1.81
N ALA A 31 -20.30 10.83 -1.73
CA ALA A 31 -19.35 10.71 -2.83
C ALA A 31 -19.13 9.24 -3.23
N ALA A 32 -18.89 8.34 -2.26
CA ALA A 32 -18.66 6.92 -2.53
C ALA A 32 -19.88 6.27 -3.22
N LEU A 33 -21.11 6.55 -2.74
CA LEU A 33 -22.33 6.01 -3.32
C LEU A 33 -22.59 6.53 -4.74
N ARG A 34 -22.30 7.81 -5.00
CA ARG A 34 -22.38 8.38 -6.35
C ARG A 34 -21.41 7.68 -7.30
N ILE A 35 -20.16 7.48 -6.89
CA ILE A 35 -19.12 6.80 -7.68
C ILE A 35 -19.52 5.35 -8.00
N VAL A 36 -20.10 4.62 -7.03
CA VAL A 36 -20.59 3.25 -7.26
C VAL A 36 -21.77 3.23 -8.24
N ARG A 37 -22.67 4.21 -8.18
CA ARG A 37 -23.77 4.35 -9.15
C ARG A 37 -23.24 4.62 -10.57
N GLU A 38 -22.38 5.63 -10.71
CA GLU A 38 -21.75 5.99 -11.99
C GLU A 38 -20.96 4.79 -12.57
N CYS A 39 -20.30 4.01 -11.71
CA CYS A 39 -19.61 2.79 -12.11
C CYS A 39 -20.54 1.77 -12.78
N LEU A 40 -21.74 1.54 -12.21
CA LEU A 40 -22.72 0.61 -12.76
C LEU A 40 -23.32 1.16 -14.06
N GLU A 41 -23.73 2.43 -14.07
CA GLU A 41 -24.35 3.10 -15.23
C GLU A 41 -23.43 3.10 -16.45
N ASN A 42 -22.12 3.25 -16.24
CA ASN A 42 -21.10 3.23 -17.30
C ASN A 42 -20.58 1.82 -17.64
N GLY A 43 -21.12 0.76 -17.04
CA GLY A 43 -20.68 -0.62 -17.26
C GLY A 43 -19.23 -0.88 -16.82
N LEU A 44 -18.74 -0.12 -15.83
CA LEU A 44 -17.40 -0.30 -15.23
C LEU A 44 -17.43 -1.37 -14.13
N CYS A 45 -18.59 -1.62 -13.52
CA CYS A 45 -18.85 -2.73 -12.61
C CYS A 45 -20.15 -3.46 -12.95
N ASP A 46 -20.21 -4.73 -12.56
CA ASP A 46 -21.43 -5.52 -12.51
C ASP A 46 -22.08 -5.47 -11.12
N GLU A 47 -23.26 -6.07 -10.98
CA GLU A 47 -24.02 -6.08 -9.72
C GLU A 47 -23.27 -6.78 -8.58
N GLU A 48 -22.46 -7.80 -8.87
CA GLU A 48 -21.64 -8.46 -7.86
C GLU A 48 -20.59 -7.49 -7.28
N LEU A 49 -19.83 -6.83 -8.16
CA LEU A 49 -18.83 -5.85 -7.76
C LEU A 49 -19.46 -4.65 -7.05
N ARG A 50 -20.64 -4.19 -7.51
CA ARG A 50 -21.43 -3.17 -6.81
C ARG A 50 -21.80 -3.63 -5.39
N GLY A 51 -22.30 -4.85 -5.21
CA GLY A 51 -22.63 -5.40 -3.90
C GLY A 51 -21.42 -5.43 -2.95
N GLN A 52 -20.26 -5.87 -3.45
CA GLN A 52 -19.00 -5.88 -2.69
C GLN A 52 -18.55 -4.46 -2.30
N LEU A 53 -18.70 -3.49 -3.19
CA LEU A 53 -18.37 -2.07 -2.93
C LEU A 53 -19.30 -1.44 -1.91
N LEU A 54 -20.61 -1.66 -2.02
CA LEU A 54 -21.58 -1.14 -1.04
C LEU A 54 -21.31 -1.73 0.34
N SER A 55 -21.09 -3.06 0.43
CA SER A 55 -20.72 -3.69 1.68
C SER A 55 -19.43 -3.10 2.26
N LEU A 56 -18.40 -2.86 1.43
CA LEU A 56 -17.18 -2.20 1.86
C LEU A 56 -17.46 -0.81 2.44
N ILE A 57 -18.21 0.03 1.73
CA ILE A 57 -18.58 1.39 2.17
C ILE A 57 -19.33 1.33 3.52
N ASP A 58 -20.31 0.45 3.66
CA ASP A 58 -21.10 0.33 4.90
C ASP A 58 -20.23 -0.06 6.11
N ASN A 59 -19.27 -0.97 5.92
CA ASN A 59 -18.36 -1.37 6.99
C ASN A 59 -17.45 -0.20 7.46
N PHE A 60 -16.99 0.64 6.53
CA PHE A 60 -16.22 1.84 6.86
C PHE A 60 -17.09 2.93 7.48
N LEU A 61 -18.34 3.07 7.04
CA LEU A 61 -19.31 3.99 7.63
C LEU A 61 -19.60 3.64 9.09
N MET A 62 -19.88 2.36 9.38
CA MET A 62 -20.06 1.88 10.76
C MET A 62 -18.83 2.15 11.62
N PHE A 63 -17.63 1.93 11.08
CA PHE A 63 -16.39 2.22 11.79
C PHE A 63 -16.20 3.71 12.06
N ALA A 64 -16.43 4.57 11.06
CA ALA A 64 -16.32 6.03 11.21
C ALA A 64 -17.32 6.59 12.24
N LYS A 65 -18.49 5.95 12.40
CA LYS A 65 -19.49 6.29 13.41
C LYS A 65 -19.20 5.72 14.81
N GLY A 66 -18.14 4.92 14.97
CA GLY A 66 -17.83 4.22 16.22
C GLY A 66 -18.74 3.01 16.51
N GLU A 67 -19.57 2.60 15.55
CA GLU A 67 -20.48 1.44 15.66
C GLU A 67 -19.75 0.11 15.41
N ARG A 68 -18.47 0.16 15.04
CA ARG A 68 -17.64 -1.02 14.77
C ARG A 68 -16.26 -0.85 15.38
N SER A 69 -15.78 -1.89 16.07
CA SER A 69 -14.43 -1.89 16.62
C SER A 69 -13.35 -1.99 15.54
N TYR A 70 -12.14 -1.59 15.91
CA TYR A 70 -10.97 -1.65 15.05
C TYR A 70 -10.64 -3.08 14.62
N GLU A 71 -10.65 -4.04 15.54
CA GLU A 71 -10.39 -5.46 15.24
C GLU A 71 -11.44 -6.02 14.28
N ASN A 72 -12.71 -5.64 14.46
CA ASN A 72 -13.79 -6.08 13.59
C ASN A 72 -13.63 -5.56 12.17
N LEU A 73 -13.20 -4.29 11.99
CA LEU A 73 -12.92 -3.75 10.66
C LEU A 73 -11.74 -4.47 10.00
N LEU A 74 -10.65 -4.71 10.72
CA LEU A 74 -9.51 -5.44 10.17
C LEU A 74 -9.87 -6.89 9.81
N ASN A 75 -10.58 -7.61 10.66
CA ASN A 75 -11.03 -8.98 10.36
C ASN A 75 -11.96 -9.03 9.15
N TYR A 76 -12.82 -8.02 8.98
CA TYR A 76 -13.62 -7.86 7.78
C TYR A 76 -12.73 -7.67 6.53
N LEU A 77 -11.79 -6.72 6.54
CA LEU A 77 -10.86 -6.50 5.42
C LEU A 77 -10.05 -7.75 5.07
N LYS A 78 -9.57 -8.49 6.09
CA LYS A 78 -8.91 -9.79 5.91
C LYS A 78 -9.80 -10.75 5.13
N SER A 79 -11.04 -10.91 5.57
CA SER A 79 -12.01 -11.81 4.96
C SER A 79 -12.35 -11.40 3.53
N SER A 80 -12.43 -10.10 3.25
CA SER A 80 -12.66 -9.57 1.90
C SER A 80 -11.56 -9.99 0.91
N PHE A 81 -10.30 -10.14 1.32
CA PHE A 81 -9.25 -10.65 0.40
C PHE A 81 -9.48 -12.09 -0.08
N TYR A 82 -10.31 -12.86 0.62
CA TYR A 82 -10.69 -14.22 0.25
C TYR A 82 -11.95 -14.27 -0.61
N THR A 83 -12.93 -13.43 -0.28
CA THR A 83 -14.27 -13.52 -0.86
C THR A 83 -14.50 -12.54 -1.99
N TYR A 84 -13.79 -11.41 -2.01
CA TYR A 84 -14.01 -10.39 -3.03
C TYR A 84 -13.25 -10.71 -4.30
N ARG A 85 -13.74 -10.12 -5.39
CA ARG A 85 -13.06 -10.20 -6.68
C ARG A 85 -11.65 -9.61 -6.58
N LYS A 86 -10.70 -10.22 -7.30
CA LYS A 86 -9.29 -9.77 -7.31
C LYS A 86 -9.11 -8.32 -7.77
N ASP A 87 -10.05 -7.79 -8.55
CA ASP A 87 -10.06 -6.39 -8.99
C ASP A 87 -10.19 -5.40 -7.82
N LEU A 88 -10.78 -5.82 -6.68
CA LEU A 88 -10.88 -5.01 -5.46
C LEU A 88 -9.64 -5.06 -4.58
N HIS A 89 -8.70 -5.98 -4.83
CA HIS A 89 -7.53 -6.13 -3.95
C HIS A 89 -6.69 -4.86 -3.89
N GLY A 90 -6.58 -4.10 -5.00
CA GLY A 90 -5.90 -2.81 -5.00
C GLY A 90 -6.52 -1.82 -4.01
N LEU A 91 -7.85 -1.69 -4.03
CA LEU A 91 -8.59 -0.84 -3.10
C LEU A 91 -8.43 -1.33 -1.65
N LEU A 92 -8.59 -2.64 -1.40
CA LEU A 92 -8.43 -3.21 -0.06
C LEU A 92 -7.03 -2.95 0.52
N LEU A 93 -5.97 -3.05 -0.30
CA LEU A 93 -4.61 -2.75 0.14
C LEU A 93 -4.41 -1.26 0.51
N LEU A 94 -5.04 -0.34 -0.23
CA LEU A 94 -5.03 1.09 0.11
C LEU A 94 -5.74 1.33 1.44
N LEU A 95 -6.91 0.71 1.62
CA LEU A 95 -7.71 0.86 2.84
C LEU A 95 -7.03 0.26 4.08
N VAL A 96 -6.38 -0.90 3.95
CA VAL A 96 -5.56 -1.48 5.03
C VAL A 96 -4.45 -0.50 5.43
N ARG A 97 -3.77 0.11 4.46
CA ARG A 97 -2.75 1.13 4.76
C ARG A 97 -3.37 2.35 5.43
N GLU A 98 -4.54 2.79 4.99
CA GLU A 98 -5.21 3.98 5.52
C GLU A 98 -5.49 3.86 7.02
N ILE A 99 -6.15 2.78 7.43
CA ILE A 99 -6.53 2.57 8.82
C ILE A 99 -5.39 2.07 9.70
N CYS A 100 -4.23 1.77 9.13
CA CYS A 100 -3.10 1.22 9.86
C CYS A 100 -2.55 2.22 10.87
N ASP A 101 -2.53 1.82 12.14
CA ASP A 101 -1.87 2.48 13.26
C ASP A 101 -1.22 1.44 14.20
N GLU A 102 -0.67 1.86 15.34
CA GLU A 102 0.03 0.97 16.28
C GLU A 102 -0.83 -0.17 16.83
N ARG A 103 -2.16 0.02 16.90
CA ARG A 103 -3.11 -1.02 17.34
C ARG A 103 -3.13 -2.19 16.36
N ALA A 104 -2.79 -1.96 15.09
CA ALA A 104 -2.76 -3.00 14.06
C ALA A 104 -1.58 -3.97 14.20
N VAL A 105 -0.50 -3.61 14.90
CA VAL A 105 0.78 -4.35 14.86
C VAL A 105 0.59 -5.83 15.20
N GLY A 106 -0.15 -6.12 16.28
CA GLY A 106 -0.43 -7.50 16.69
C GLY A 106 -1.22 -8.29 15.64
N MET A 107 -2.15 -7.65 14.93
CA MET A 107 -2.89 -8.29 13.83
C MET A 107 -2.04 -8.45 12.57
N MET A 108 -1.19 -7.47 12.23
CA MET A 108 -0.32 -7.54 11.06
C MET A 108 0.71 -8.67 11.17
N LYS A 109 1.23 -8.93 12.37
CA LYS A 109 2.06 -10.13 12.65
C LYS A 109 1.30 -11.43 12.36
N LYS A 110 0.03 -11.53 12.77
CA LYS A 110 -0.81 -12.68 12.41
C LYS A 110 -1.07 -12.78 10.91
N TRP A 111 -1.24 -11.63 10.24
CA TRP A 111 -1.45 -11.58 8.79
C TRP A 111 -0.20 -11.93 7.99
N ALA A 112 0.99 -11.74 8.56
CA ALA A 112 2.25 -12.06 7.88
C ALA A 112 2.42 -13.55 7.60
N SER A 113 1.79 -14.42 8.40
CA SER A 113 1.74 -15.86 8.18
C SER A 113 0.44 -16.35 7.52
N ASP A 114 -0.40 -15.43 7.01
CA ASP A 114 -1.69 -15.78 6.43
C ASP A 114 -1.55 -16.54 5.10
N ARG A 115 -2.45 -17.49 4.81
CA ARG A 115 -2.36 -18.30 3.57
C ARG A 115 -2.54 -17.49 2.29
N GLU A 116 -3.36 -16.42 2.30
CA GLU A 116 -3.63 -15.62 1.12
C GLU A 116 -2.52 -14.57 0.91
N PRO A 117 -1.79 -14.59 -0.22
CA PRO A 117 -0.72 -13.64 -0.48
C PRO A 117 -1.14 -12.17 -0.39
N SER A 118 -2.37 -11.83 -0.77
CA SER A 118 -2.86 -10.45 -0.67
C SER A 118 -3.06 -9.97 0.76
N VAL A 119 -3.40 -10.85 1.71
CA VAL A 119 -3.46 -10.52 3.14
C VAL A 119 -2.04 -10.22 3.65
N ARG A 120 -1.05 -11.04 3.28
CA ARG A 120 0.36 -10.82 3.62
C ARG A 120 0.90 -9.51 3.04
N ILE A 121 0.53 -9.17 1.80
CA ILE A 121 0.86 -7.87 1.19
C ILE A 121 0.20 -6.72 1.97
N GLY A 122 -1.04 -6.89 2.43
CA GLY A 122 -1.70 -5.94 3.32
C GLY A 122 -0.88 -5.67 4.59
N SER A 123 -0.34 -6.74 5.20
CA SER A 123 0.57 -6.62 6.34
C SER A 123 1.81 -5.78 6.02
N ILE A 124 2.50 -6.07 4.90
CA ILE A 124 3.64 -5.25 4.43
C ILE A 124 3.24 -3.78 4.29
N LYS A 125 2.11 -3.47 3.66
CA LYS A 125 1.68 -2.08 3.42
C LYS A 125 1.41 -1.33 4.72
N CYS A 126 0.81 -2.00 5.71
CA CYS A 126 0.56 -1.42 7.03
C CYS A 126 1.87 -1.22 7.81
N LEU A 127 2.68 -2.28 7.99
CA LEU A 127 3.93 -2.20 8.74
C LEU A 127 4.90 -1.17 8.15
N LEU A 128 4.92 -1.02 6.82
CA LEU A 128 5.78 -0.03 6.17
C LEU A 128 5.28 1.41 6.34
N LYS A 129 3.97 1.63 6.50
CA LYS A 129 3.44 2.94 6.90
C LYS A 129 3.92 3.28 8.32
N LEU A 130 3.87 2.33 9.24
CA LEU A 130 4.36 2.55 10.61
C LEU A 130 5.87 2.80 10.66
N TYR A 131 6.65 2.13 9.81
CA TYR A 131 8.06 2.45 9.62
C TYR A 131 8.28 3.86 9.07
N GLU A 132 7.49 4.30 8.07
CA GLU A 132 7.53 5.65 7.54
C GLU A 132 7.23 6.73 8.60
N GLU A 133 6.36 6.41 9.55
CA GLU A 133 6.03 7.23 10.71
C GLU A 133 7.03 7.12 11.86
N GLY A 134 8.08 6.30 11.74
CA GLY A 134 9.11 6.10 12.77
C GLY A 134 8.64 5.29 13.98
N LYS A 135 7.52 4.56 13.87
CA LYS A 135 6.91 3.78 14.95
C LYS A 135 7.42 2.36 15.05
N LEU A 136 8.00 1.83 13.97
CA LEU A 136 8.56 0.47 13.88
C LEU A 136 9.88 0.48 13.10
N GLY A 137 10.73 -0.52 13.34
CA GLY A 137 11.93 -0.79 12.53
C GLY A 137 11.65 -1.74 11.35
N LEU A 138 12.65 -1.89 10.47
CA LEU A 138 12.58 -2.84 9.34
C LEU A 138 12.67 -4.30 9.77
N ASP A 139 13.07 -4.59 11.01
CA ASP A 139 13.09 -5.93 11.61
C ASP A 139 11.70 -6.58 11.56
N GLN A 140 10.63 -5.78 11.65
CA GLN A 140 9.25 -6.25 11.52
C GLN A 140 8.89 -6.73 10.11
N LEU A 141 9.75 -6.52 9.11
CA LEU A 141 9.54 -6.95 7.72
C LEU A 141 10.40 -8.15 7.30
N GLU A 142 11.26 -8.67 8.18
CA GLU A 142 12.27 -9.68 7.80
C GLU A 142 11.67 -10.99 7.31
N GLU A 143 10.55 -11.44 7.90
CA GLU A 143 9.88 -12.68 7.48
C GLU A 143 9.46 -12.64 6.00
N PHE A 144 9.09 -11.47 5.49
CA PHE A 144 8.68 -11.30 4.10
C PHE A 144 9.83 -11.41 3.10
N MET A 145 11.10 -11.33 3.53
CA MET A 145 12.26 -11.50 2.65
C MET A 145 12.34 -12.91 2.07
N THR A 146 11.80 -13.89 2.79
CA THR A 146 11.80 -15.32 2.42
C THR A 146 10.40 -15.86 2.17
N ASP A 147 9.39 -14.97 2.05
CA ASP A 147 7.99 -15.37 1.82
C ASP A 147 7.90 -16.35 0.64
N PRO A 148 7.18 -17.48 0.77
CA PRO A 148 7.10 -18.48 -0.31
C PRO A 148 6.51 -17.90 -1.61
N SER A 149 5.66 -16.88 -1.53
CA SER A 149 5.06 -16.23 -2.69
C SER A 149 5.98 -15.16 -3.27
N PRO A 150 6.42 -15.32 -4.54
CA PRO A 150 7.20 -14.30 -5.24
C PRO A 150 6.48 -12.94 -5.30
N LYS A 151 5.14 -12.93 -5.34
CA LYS A 151 4.34 -11.69 -5.36
C LYS A 151 4.49 -10.88 -4.07
N VAL A 152 4.61 -11.57 -2.92
CA VAL A 152 4.78 -10.92 -1.62
C VAL A 152 6.18 -10.32 -1.52
N ARG A 153 7.21 -11.09 -1.90
CA ARG A 153 8.60 -10.62 -1.95
C ARG A 153 8.78 -9.45 -2.91
N GLU A 154 8.16 -9.51 -4.08
CA GLU A 154 8.15 -8.39 -5.04
C GLU A 154 7.46 -7.15 -4.47
N ALA A 155 6.31 -7.32 -3.80
CA ALA A 155 5.61 -6.22 -3.15
C ALA A 155 6.44 -5.57 -2.03
N LEU A 156 7.22 -6.36 -1.28
CA LEU A 156 8.16 -5.83 -0.29
C LEU A 156 9.20 -4.92 -0.96
N VAL A 157 9.88 -5.40 -2.00
CA VAL A 157 10.91 -4.64 -2.73
C VAL A 157 10.33 -3.36 -3.30
N SER A 158 9.20 -3.44 -4.02
CA SER A 158 8.56 -2.27 -4.63
C SER A 158 8.09 -1.26 -3.58
N SER A 159 7.69 -1.73 -2.39
CA SER A 159 7.28 -0.82 -1.32
C SER A 159 8.48 -0.15 -0.65
N LEU A 160 9.62 -0.86 -0.52
CA LEU A 160 10.86 -0.33 0.05
C LEU A 160 11.60 0.62 -0.90
N GLN A 161 11.48 0.44 -2.21
CA GLN A 161 12.18 1.23 -3.24
C GLN A 161 12.04 2.75 -3.03
N ARG A 162 10.85 3.22 -2.65
CA ARG A 162 10.60 4.66 -2.40
C ARG A 162 11.41 5.25 -1.24
N TYR A 163 11.91 4.42 -0.32
CA TYR A 163 12.70 4.86 0.83
C TYR A 163 14.21 4.77 0.60
N CYS A 164 14.66 4.22 -0.53
CA CYS A 164 16.06 4.20 -0.88
C CYS A 164 16.66 5.61 -0.98
N SER A 165 15.86 6.64 -1.27
CA SER A 165 16.29 8.04 -1.38
C SER A 165 16.34 8.78 -0.03
N THR A 166 15.54 8.39 0.97
CA THR A 166 15.40 9.09 2.26
C THR A 166 16.09 8.38 3.41
N ASN A 167 15.85 7.07 3.61
CA ASN A 167 16.38 6.27 4.73
C ASN A 167 17.48 5.32 4.24
N LYS A 168 18.56 5.93 3.74
CA LYS A 168 19.51 5.24 2.85
C LYS A 168 20.20 4.04 3.48
N ALA A 169 20.71 4.13 4.71
CA ALA A 169 21.59 3.09 5.21
C ALA A 169 20.83 1.80 5.56
N GLU A 170 19.76 1.91 6.34
CA GLU A 170 18.98 0.76 6.83
C GLU A 170 18.27 0.03 5.69
N VAL A 171 17.52 0.75 4.84
CA VAL A 171 16.80 0.16 3.70
C VAL A 171 17.76 -0.48 2.71
N ARG A 172 18.92 0.13 2.44
CA ARG A 172 19.93 -0.47 1.55
C ARG A 172 20.54 -1.72 2.15
N SER A 173 20.80 -1.74 3.46
CA SER A 173 21.29 -2.93 4.15
C SER A 173 20.26 -4.06 4.04
N PHE A 174 18.99 -3.76 4.32
CA PHE A 174 17.88 -4.70 4.18
C PHE A 174 17.77 -5.28 2.75
N LEU A 175 17.73 -4.41 1.74
CA LEU A 175 17.67 -4.84 0.33
C LEU A 175 18.91 -5.61 -0.11
N SER A 176 20.10 -5.26 0.39
CA SER A 176 21.34 -6.01 0.11
C SER A 176 21.29 -7.42 0.68
N ARG A 177 20.80 -7.59 1.92
CA ARG A 177 20.54 -8.92 2.50
C ARG A 177 19.53 -9.71 1.68
N MET A 178 18.44 -9.05 1.24
CA MET A 178 17.44 -9.69 0.39
C MET A 178 18.03 -10.16 -0.94
N LEU A 179 18.89 -9.34 -1.56
CA LEU A 179 19.56 -9.69 -2.81
C LEU A 179 20.48 -10.90 -2.68
N ALA A 180 21.12 -11.08 -1.51
CA ALA A 180 22.00 -12.22 -1.25
C ALA A 180 21.26 -13.56 -1.25
N ILE A 181 19.99 -13.58 -0.83
CA ILE A 181 19.18 -14.80 -0.71
C ILE A 181 18.16 -14.99 -1.85
N GLU A 182 17.77 -13.92 -2.55
CA GLU A 182 16.77 -14.00 -3.62
C GLU A 182 17.34 -14.69 -4.86
N ARG A 183 16.63 -15.73 -5.32
CA ARG A 183 17.02 -16.56 -6.47
C ARG A 183 16.31 -16.15 -7.76
N ARG A 184 15.13 -15.54 -7.68
CA ARG A 184 14.32 -15.20 -8.84
C ARG A 184 14.85 -13.95 -9.54
N SER A 185 15.32 -14.11 -10.77
CA SER A 185 15.93 -13.02 -11.57
C SER A 185 15.07 -11.75 -11.62
N SER A 186 13.75 -11.88 -11.81
CA SER A 186 12.84 -10.73 -11.87
C SER A 186 12.84 -9.88 -10.59
N ILE A 187 12.92 -10.52 -9.42
CA ILE A 187 12.96 -9.81 -8.13
C ILE A 187 14.36 -9.25 -7.87
N ARG A 188 15.41 -10.02 -8.19
CA ARG A 188 16.81 -9.54 -8.11
C ARG A 188 17.00 -8.26 -8.92
N THR A 189 16.49 -8.20 -10.15
CA THR A 189 16.55 -6.99 -10.99
C THR A 189 15.86 -5.81 -10.30
N LYS A 190 14.67 -6.00 -9.72
CA LYS A 190 13.98 -4.93 -8.97
C LYS A 190 14.78 -4.44 -7.77
N ILE A 191 15.41 -5.35 -7.03
CA ILE A 191 16.29 -4.98 -5.92
C ILE A 191 17.50 -4.16 -6.41
N ILE A 192 18.15 -4.60 -7.48
CA ILE A 192 19.29 -3.90 -8.09
C ILE A 192 18.87 -2.50 -8.57
N THR A 193 17.72 -2.39 -9.24
CA THR A 193 17.16 -1.10 -9.68
C THR A 193 16.94 -0.17 -8.47
N ALA A 194 16.26 -0.66 -7.42
CA ALA A 194 16.00 0.11 -6.21
C ALA A 194 17.31 0.56 -5.52
N LEU A 195 18.36 -0.27 -5.53
CA LEU A 195 19.67 0.08 -4.99
C LEU A 195 20.47 1.06 -5.88
N SER A 196 20.18 1.10 -7.19
CA SER A 196 20.91 1.90 -8.19
C SER A 196 20.34 3.32 -8.36
N GLU A 197 19.02 3.49 -8.30
CA GLU A 197 18.34 4.81 -8.41
C GLU A 197 18.90 5.83 -7.41
N THR A 198 19.41 5.36 -6.27
CA THR A 198 20.02 6.21 -5.24
C THR A 198 21.35 6.87 -5.64
N ILE A 199 22.05 6.28 -6.60
CA ILE A 199 23.38 6.75 -7.05
C ILE A 199 23.23 7.94 -8.00
N GLU A 200 22.24 7.89 -8.91
CA GLU A 200 22.03 8.93 -9.91
C GLU A 200 21.44 10.22 -9.30
N GLU A 201 20.56 10.12 -8.29
CA GLU A 201 20.07 11.31 -7.58
C GLU A 201 21.19 12.09 -6.86
N LYS A 202 22.20 11.38 -6.32
CA LYS A 202 23.36 12.02 -5.69
C LYS A 202 24.19 12.78 -6.73
N LYS A 203 24.50 12.16 -7.87
CA LYS A 203 25.23 12.80 -8.98
C LYS A 203 24.51 14.05 -9.50
N HIS A 204 23.20 13.99 -9.66
CA HIS A 204 22.41 15.15 -10.11
C HIS A 204 22.42 16.30 -9.08
N LYS A 205 22.25 16.01 -7.78
CA LYS A 205 22.33 17.03 -6.72
C LYS A 205 23.71 17.67 -6.61
N GLU A 206 24.79 16.89 -6.76
CA GLU A 206 26.17 17.40 -6.73
C GLU A 206 26.49 18.28 -7.94
N LYS A 207 26.11 17.86 -9.15
CA LYS A 207 26.24 18.69 -10.37
C LYS A 207 25.51 20.03 -10.21
N ARG A 208 24.29 20.03 -9.65
CA ARG A 208 23.51 21.25 -9.41
C ARG A 208 24.16 22.19 -8.40
N LYS A 209 24.70 21.66 -7.29
CA LYS A 209 25.47 22.44 -6.31
C LYS A 209 26.75 23.04 -6.92
N GLY A 210 27.46 22.28 -7.75
CA GLY A 210 28.65 22.76 -8.45
C GLY A 210 28.36 23.86 -9.47
N TRP A 211 27.20 23.83 -10.12
CA TRP A 211 26.76 24.89 -11.03
C TRP A 211 26.41 26.18 -10.29
N ILE A 212 25.66 26.07 -9.18
CA ILE A 212 25.35 27.21 -8.29
C ILE A 212 26.63 27.87 -7.76
N ARG A 213 27.58 27.09 -7.21
CA ARG A 213 28.85 27.66 -6.70
C ARG A 213 29.66 28.42 -7.76
N ARG A 214 29.60 28.00 -9.03
CA ARG A 214 30.26 28.72 -10.15
C ARG A 214 29.58 30.04 -10.46
N LEU A 215 28.25 30.10 -10.42
CA LEU A 215 27.49 31.34 -10.63
C LEU A 215 27.78 32.41 -9.56
N PHE A 216 28.05 32.01 -8.32
CA PHE A 216 28.27 32.92 -7.20
C PHE A 216 29.75 33.27 -6.92
N ARG A 217 30.71 32.66 -7.62
CA ARG A 217 32.16 32.97 -7.48
C ARG A 217 32.69 33.92 -8.57
N GLY A 218 31.84 34.34 -9.51
CA GLY A 218 32.21 35.20 -10.63
C GLY A 218 31.67 36.63 -10.56
N ARG A 219 31.38 37.15 -9.36
CA ARG A 219 31.05 38.56 -9.12
C ARG A 219 31.95 39.13 -8.05
#